data_AF-A0A3A0DP64-F1
#
_entry.id   AF-A0A3A0DP64-F1
#
_cell.length_a   1.000
_cell.length_b   1.000
_cell.length_c   1.000
_cell.angle_alpha   90.00
_cell.angle_beta   90.00
_cell.angle_gamma   90.00
#
_symmetry.space_group_name_H-M   'P 1'
#
loop_
_entity.id
_entity.type
_entity.pdbx_description
1 polymer ?
#
loop_
_entity_poly.entity_id
_entity_poly.type
_entity_poly.pdbx_seq_one_letter_code
_entity_poly.pdbx_strand_id
1 'polypeptide(L)'
;MALIYSGEKLSWAGFGEWLATSGMEGYQSADNQHIVDTGPIPEGQYTLPLKIGGNAKITSYKTDKAGRLTEGNLDVRSEIQSLACIKNPVDKKDDPNDDTVIFPNWGSNRVRLTRVKLFGKNTAHRGGFYIHDSTKGYTHGCIEVGPGFFDVLREYAKNHGKRQPTLSLLVLYTDDTTRGKTKTGKPVVKQCS
;
A
#
# COMPACT_ATOMS: atom_id res chain seq x y z
N MET A 1 -6.02 -6.86 19.12
CA MET A 1 -6.35 -7.37 17.77
C MET A 1 -5.18 -7.07 16.84
N ALA A 2 -4.87 -7.98 15.91
CA ALA A 2 -3.77 -7.83 14.97
C ALA A 2 -4.18 -8.33 13.58
N LEU A 3 -3.60 -7.73 12.56
CA LEU A 3 -3.55 -8.27 11.22
C LEU A 3 -2.46 -9.34 11.14
N ILE A 4 -2.68 -10.37 10.33
CA ILE A 4 -1.67 -11.38 10.01
C ILE A 4 -1.53 -11.43 8.49
N TYR A 5 -0.33 -11.19 7.98
CA TYR A 5 0.00 -11.39 6.58
C TYR A 5 0.83 -12.67 6.44
N SER A 6 0.29 -13.64 5.71
CA SER A 6 0.87 -14.98 5.56
C SER A 6 1.69 -15.18 4.28
N GLY A 7 1.79 -14.15 3.43
CA GLY A 7 2.39 -14.24 2.09
C GLY A 7 1.34 -14.17 0.99
N GLU A 8 0.27 -14.94 1.11
CA GLU A 8 -0.82 -14.92 0.11
C GLU A 8 -2.09 -14.24 0.62
N LYS A 9 -2.20 -14.04 1.92
CA LYS A 9 -3.42 -13.56 2.57
C LYS A 9 -3.11 -12.57 3.66
N LEU A 10 -3.97 -11.57 3.78
CA LEU A 10 -4.06 -10.68 4.93
C LEU A 10 -5.33 -11.06 5.70
N SER A 11 -5.19 -11.55 6.92
CA SER A 11 -6.30 -11.98 7.75
C SER A 11 -6.48 -11.05 8.95
N TRP A 12 -7.73 -10.73 9.26
CA TRP A 12 -8.11 -9.91 10.41
C TRP A 12 -9.24 -10.59 11.16
N ALA A 13 -8.90 -11.16 12.33
CA ALA A 13 -9.85 -11.88 13.17
C ALA A 13 -11.09 -11.02 13.48
N GLY A 14 -12.27 -11.53 13.10
CA GLY A 14 -13.56 -10.86 13.28
C GLY A 14 -13.97 -9.88 12.17
N PHE A 15 -13.11 -9.62 11.19
CA PHE A 15 -13.36 -8.65 10.12
C PHE A 15 -13.29 -9.26 8.72
N GLY A 16 -12.40 -10.22 8.50
CA GLY A 16 -12.32 -10.94 7.22
C GLY A 16 -10.91 -11.37 6.85
N GLU A 17 -10.80 -11.83 5.61
CA GLU A 17 -9.56 -12.24 4.98
C GLU A 17 -9.55 -11.74 3.54
N TRP A 18 -8.38 -11.26 3.10
CA TRP A 18 -8.18 -10.74 1.75
C TRP A 18 -6.99 -11.41 1.11
N LEU A 19 -7.10 -11.66 -0.20
CA LEU A 19 -5.95 -11.98 -1.03
C LEU A 19 -4.91 -10.87 -0.91
N ALA A 20 -3.65 -11.23 -0.80
CA ALA A 20 -2.56 -10.31 -0.63
C ALA A 20 -1.30 -10.78 -1.35
N THR A 21 -0.44 -9.85 -1.73
CA THR A 21 0.76 -10.16 -2.51
C THR A 21 1.87 -9.18 -2.16
N SER A 22 3.12 -9.67 -2.17
CA SER A 22 4.29 -8.84 -1.93
C SER A 22 5.45 -9.27 -2.82
N GLY A 23 6.33 -8.31 -3.14
CA GLY A 23 7.51 -8.54 -3.98
C GLY A 23 7.21 -8.43 -5.47
N MET A 24 8.26 -8.18 -6.25
CA MET A 24 8.22 -8.01 -7.70
C MET A 24 7.98 -9.36 -8.39
N GLU A 25 7.41 -9.35 -9.59
CA GLU A 25 7.26 -10.57 -10.40
C GLU A 25 8.63 -11.27 -10.57
N GLY A 26 8.69 -12.57 -10.28
CA GLY A 26 9.93 -13.35 -10.22
C GLY A 26 10.62 -13.38 -8.85
N TYR A 27 10.25 -12.50 -7.92
CA TYR A 27 10.86 -12.39 -6.58
C TYR A 27 9.88 -12.62 -5.43
N GLN A 28 8.70 -13.20 -5.72
CA GLN A 28 7.60 -13.40 -4.77
C GLN A 28 7.80 -14.68 -3.94
N SER A 29 8.98 -14.80 -3.33
CA SER A 29 9.34 -15.87 -2.40
C SER A 29 9.84 -15.27 -1.08
N ALA A 30 9.52 -15.94 0.04
CA ALA A 30 9.95 -15.55 1.38
C ALA A 30 11.48 -15.45 1.48
N ASP A 31 12.23 -16.26 0.74
CA ASP A 31 13.70 -16.19 0.77
C ASP A 31 14.24 -14.88 0.17
N ASN A 32 13.47 -14.25 -0.72
CA ASN A 32 13.88 -13.01 -1.39
C ASN A 32 13.67 -11.74 -0.54
N GLN A 33 13.18 -11.85 0.71
CA GLN A 33 12.92 -10.70 1.60
C GLN A 33 14.11 -9.74 1.79
N HIS A 34 15.34 -10.20 1.56
CA HIS A 34 16.56 -9.41 1.70
C HIS A 34 16.87 -8.52 0.49
N ILE A 35 16.22 -8.75 -0.66
CA ILE A 35 16.52 -8.04 -1.91
C ILE A 35 15.85 -6.66 -1.90
N VAL A 36 16.68 -5.61 -1.96
CA VAL A 36 16.25 -4.20 -1.97
C VAL A 36 15.29 -3.93 -3.12
N ASP A 37 14.23 -3.17 -2.82
CA ASP A 37 13.18 -2.71 -3.76
C ASP A 37 12.50 -3.78 -4.62
N THR A 38 12.76 -5.07 -4.34
CA THR A 38 12.35 -6.18 -5.22
C THR A 38 11.69 -7.29 -4.43
N GLY A 39 12.33 -7.72 -3.33
CA GLY A 39 11.83 -8.80 -2.49
C GLY A 39 10.54 -8.44 -1.74
N PRO A 40 9.80 -9.44 -1.22
CA PRO A 40 8.61 -9.18 -0.43
C PRO A 40 8.95 -8.48 0.89
N ILE A 41 7.95 -7.93 1.57
CA ILE A 41 8.14 -7.29 2.88
C ILE A 41 8.83 -8.26 3.85
N PRO A 42 9.80 -7.82 4.66
CA PRO A 42 10.42 -8.69 5.64
C PRO A 42 9.44 -9.20 6.72
N GLU A 43 9.67 -10.40 7.23
CA GLU A 43 8.97 -10.97 8.36
C GLU A 43 9.28 -10.22 9.65
N GLY A 44 8.24 -10.00 10.44
CA GLY A 44 8.35 -9.18 11.62
C GLY A 44 7.02 -8.63 12.12
N GLN A 45 7.15 -7.79 13.12
CA GLN A 45 6.06 -7.02 13.70
C GLN A 45 6.11 -5.60 13.16
N TYR A 46 4.95 -5.14 12.73
CA TYR A 46 4.71 -3.81 12.21
C TYR A 46 3.48 -3.21 12.90
N THR A 47 3.33 -1.90 12.77
CA THR A 47 2.09 -1.21 13.11
C THR A 47 1.68 -0.30 11.96
N LEU A 48 0.38 -0.07 11.84
CA LEU A 48 -0.18 1.00 11.02
C LEU A 48 -0.99 1.94 11.90
N PRO A 49 -1.05 3.25 11.59
CA PRO A 49 -1.90 4.16 12.34
C PRO A 49 -3.37 3.99 11.95
N LEU A 50 -4.25 4.08 12.94
CA LEU A 50 -5.69 4.14 12.79
C LEU A 50 -6.15 5.60 12.72
N LYS A 51 -5.50 6.37 11.84
CA LYS A 51 -5.80 7.79 11.60
C LYS A 51 -6.25 7.95 10.15
N ILE A 52 -7.49 8.40 9.96
CA ILE A 52 -8.00 8.73 8.63
C ILE A 52 -7.26 9.96 8.11
N GLY A 53 -6.63 9.81 6.95
CA GLY A 53 -6.04 10.91 6.20
C GLY A 53 -6.93 11.37 5.06
N GLY A 54 -6.56 12.49 4.44
CA GLY A 54 -7.13 12.92 3.16
C GLY A 54 -6.44 12.27 1.97
N ASN A 55 -6.50 12.96 0.83
CA ASN A 55 -5.78 12.53 -0.36
C ASN A 55 -4.26 12.62 -0.14
N ALA A 56 -3.53 11.67 -0.72
CA ALA A 56 -2.09 11.78 -0.88
C ALA A 56 -1.76 13.01 -1.74
N LYS A 57 -0.58 13.59 -1.52
CA LYS A 57 -0.09 14.77 -2.24
C LYS A 57 1.15 14.39 -3.04
N ILE A 58 1.28 14.96 -4.22
CA ILE A 58 2.54 14.92 -4.96
C ILE A 58 3.48 15.97 -4.34
N THR A 59 4.66 15.54 -3.90
CA THR A 59 5.66 16.40 -3.25
C THR A 59 6.75 16.85 -4.20
N SER A 60 7.05 16.04 -5.22
CA SER A 60 7.94 16.39 -6.31
C SER A 60 7.54 15.64 -7.57
N TYR A 61 7.85 16.20 -8.73
CA TYR A 61 7.45 15.63 -10.00
C TYR A 61 8.39 16.05 -11.14
N LYS A 62 8.28 15.35 -12.27
CA LYS A 62 8.90 15.73 -13.54
C LYS A 62 7.84 15.95 -14.60
N THR A 63 8.16 16.81 -15.56
CA THR A 63 7.35 17.03 -16.74
C THR A 63 8.15 16.75 -18.01
N ASP A 64 7.44 16.43 -19.09
CA ASP A 64 8.04 16.43 -20.43
C ASP A 64 8.16 17.85 -21.00
N LYS A 65 8.68 17.97 -22.23
CA LYS A 65 8.82 19.26 -22.94
C LYS A 65 7.49 19.97 -23.20
N ALA A 66 6.36 19.24 -23.17
CA ALA A 66 5.01 19.79 -23.34
C ALA A 66 4.35 20.15 -21.98
N GLY A 67 5.11 20.07 -20.90
CA GLY A 67 4.65 20.35 -19.54
C GLY A 67 3.70 19.29 -19.00
N ARG A 68 3.67 18.07 -19.53
CA ARG A 68 2.83 16.97 -19.02
C ARG A 68 3.56 16.23 -17.93
N LEU A 69 2.86 15.87 -16.85
CA LEU A 69 3.42 15.07 -15.76
C LEU A 69 3.91 13.70 -16.27
N THR A 70 5.17 13.36 -16.01
CA THR A 70 5.76 12.06 -16.38
C THR A 70 6.10 11.19 -15.17
N GLU A 71 6.44 11.81 -14.05
CA GLU A 71 6.79 11.13 -12.81
C GLU A 71 6.32 11.97 -11.62
N GLY A 72 5.94 11.31 -10.52
CA GLY A 72 5.52 11.99 -9.29
C GLY A 72 5.88 11.17 -8.06
N ASN A 73 6.44 11.84 -7.05
CA ASN A 73 6.65 11.29 -5.72
C ASN A 73 5.48 11.69 -4.82
N LEU A 74 4.93 10.71 -4.11
CA LEU A 74 3.86 10.93 -3.15
C LEU A 74 4.43 11.23 -1.77
N ASP A 75 3.70 12.00 -0.97
CA ASP A 75 4.07 12.29 0.41
C ASP A 75 4.22 11.01 1.26
N VAL A 76 5.00 11.08 2.34
CA VAL A 76 5.31 9.92 3.19
C VAL A 76 4.50 9.88 4.48
N ARG A 77 3.37 10.59 4.54
CA ARG A 77 2.54 10.60 5.76
C ARG A 77 1.99 9.21 6.03
N SER A 78 1.82 8.92 7.32
CA SER A 78 1.48 7.57 7.75
C SER A 78 -0.01 7.25 7.76
N GLU A 79 -0.88 8.26 7.68
CA GLU A 79 -2.33 8.10 7.75
C GLU A 79 -2.90 7.18 6.66
N ILE A 80 -4.16 6.76 6.85
CA ILE A 80 -4.91 6.01 5.85
C ILE A 80 -5.35 6.98 4.74
N GLN A 81 -4.62 6.99 3.63
CA GLN A 81 -4.74 7.96 2.54
C GLN A 81 -5.58 7.45 1.37
N SER A 82 -6.24 8.37 0.68
CA SER A 82 -6.87 8.12 -0.63
C SER A 82 -5.94 8.57 -1.76
N LEU A 83 -5.91 7.82 -2.85
CA LEU A 83 -5.17 8.11 -4.08
C LEU A 83 -6.09 8.27 -5.30
N ALA A 84 -7.41 8.12 -5.10
CA ALA A 84 -8.40 8.27 -6.17
C ALA A 84 -8.43 9.67 -6.79
N CYS A 85 -8.13 10.71 -5.98
CA CYS A 85 -8.35 12.12 -6.33
C CYS A 85 -7.14 12.99 -5.99
N ILE A 86 -5.95 12.57 -6.41
CA ILE A 86 -4.73 13.35 -6.21
C ILE A 86 -4.71 14.49 -7.23
N LYS A 87 -4.68 15.73 -6.74
CA LYS A 87 -4.61 16.91 -7.60
C LYS A 87 -3.36 16.88 -8.48
N ASN A 88 -3.53 17.15 -9.77
CA ASN A 88 -2.41 17.37 -10.68
C ASN A 88 -1.67 18.66 -10.26
N PRO A 89 -0.37 18.60 -9.94
CA PRO A 89 0.40 19.77 -9.53
C PRO A 89 0.84 20.63 -10.72
N VAL A 90 0.70 20.12 -11.94
CA VAL A 90 0.90 20.89 -13.16
C VAL A 90 -0.39 21.69 -13.38
N ASP A 91 -0.43 22.90 -12.83
CA ASP A 91 -1.56 23.82 -12.99
C ASP A 91 -1.68 24.25 -14.46
N LYS A 92 -2.49 23.52 -15.24
CA LYS A 92 -3.02 24.00 -16.52
C LYS A 92 -4.46 24.43 -16.28
N LYS A 93 -4.64 25.72 -16.00
CA LYS A 93 -5.93 26.38 -15.75
C LYS A 93 -7.02 26.15 -16.81
N ASP A 94 -6.68 25.52 -17.94
CA ASP A 94 -7.53 25.41 -19.13
C ASP A 94 -7.88 23.96 -19.53
N ASP A 95 -7.51 22.92 -18.76
CA ASP A 95 -7.96 21.55 -19.03
C ASP A 95 -8.91 21.02 -17.93
N PRO A 96 -10.23 21.12 -18.13
CA PRO A 96 -11.22 20.64 -17.17
C PRO A 96 -11.25 19.10 -17.02
N ASN A 97 -10.43 18.36 -17.77
CA ASN A 97 -10.29 16.90 -17.67
C ASN A 97 -8.96 16.44 -17.06
N ASP A 98 -8.03 17.34 -16.68
CA ASP A 98 -6.64 17.04 -16.24
C ASP A 98 -6.39 17.30 -14.74
N ASP A 99 -7.44 17.35 -13.92
CA ASP A 99 -7.32 17.74 -12.51
C ASP A 99 -6.79 16.62 -11.59
N THR A 100 -6.78 15.37 -12.05
CA THR A 100 -6.44 14.22 -11.20
C THR A 100 -5.44 13.25 -11.82
N VAL A 101 -4.44 12.88 -11.01
CA VAL A 101 -3.38 11.95 -11.39
C VAL A 101 -3.64 10.58 -10.78
N ILE A 102 -3.62 9.55 -11.62
CA ILE A 102 -3.77 8.16 -11.18
C ILE A 102 -2.40 7.52 -11.00
N PHE A 103 -2.21 6.85 -9.86
CA PHE A 103 -1.02 6.04 -9.58
C PHE A 103 -1.41 4.55 -9.65
N PRO A 104 -1.48 3.95 -10.86
CA PRO A 104 -2.02 2.61 -11.05
C PRO A 104 -1.26 1.54 -10.24
N ASN A 105 0.02 1.80 -9.97
CA ASN A 105 0.88 0.96 -9.16
C ASN A 105 0.51 0.88 -7.68
N TRP A 106 -0.31 1.81 -7.18
CA TRP A 106 -0.69 1.91 -5.78
C TRP A 106 -2.16 1.57 -5.53
N GLY A 107 -3.03 1.67 -6.55
CA GLY A 107 -4.47 1.50 -6.36
C GLY A 107 -5.12 2.79 -5.85
N SER A 108 -6.20 2.66 -5.08
CA SER A 108 -6.99 3.80 -4.59
C SER A 108 -6.64 4.20 -3.16
N ASN A 109 -5.97 3.34 -2.39
CA ASN A 109 -5.73 3.54 -0.99
C ASN A 109 -4.35 3.06 -0.58
N ARG A 110 -3.77 3.69 0.44
CA ARG A 110 -2.56 3.20 1.09
C ARG A 110 -2.49 3.60 2.56
N VAL A 111 -1.68 2.86 3.32
CA VAL A 111 -1.31 3.21 4.69
C VAL A 111 0.13 2.78 4.95
N ARG A 112 0.93 3.65 5.58
CA ARG A 112 2.34 3.38 5.84
C ARG A 112 2.52 2.47 7.05
N LEU A 113 3.45 1.54 6.94
CA LEU A 113 3.83 0.65 8.03
C LEU A 113 5.01 1.22 8.81
N THR A 114 4.93 1.13 10.13
CA THR A 114 6.04 1.35 11.05
C THR A 114 6.55 0.01 11.54
N ARG A 115 7.81 -0.29 11.24
CA ARG A 115 8.49 -1.49 11.74
C ARG A 115 8.67 -1.42 13.25
N VAL A 116 8.27 -2.48 13.95
CA VAL A 116 8.49 -2.67 15.40
C VAL A 116 9.66 -3.63 15.63
N LYS A 117 9.63 -4.80 14.99
CA LYS A 117 10.64 -5.86 15.14
C LYS A 117 10.76 -6.66 13.86
N LEU A 118 11.96 -7.12 13.52
CA LEU A 118 12.19 -8.10 12.45
C LEU A 118 12.54 -9.45 13.02
N PHE A 119 12.17 -10.52 12.31
CA PHE A 119 12.49 -11.89 12.71
C PHE A 119 13.72 -12.46 11.99
N GLY A 120 14.00 -12.00 10.77
CA GLY A 120 15.17 -12.41 9.97
C GLY A 120 16.40 -11.50 10.12
N LYS A 121 17.57 -12.04 9.76
CA LYS A 121 18.82 -11.27 9.61
C LYS A 121 18.89 -10.65 8.20
N ASN A 122 19.63 -9.56 8.03
CA ASN A 122 19.93 -8.90 6.75
C ASN A 122 18.78 -8.15 6.03
N THR A 123 17.65 -7.89 6.68
CA THR A 123 16.55 -7.08 6.10
C THR A 123 16.41 -5.68 6.74
N ALA A 124 17.26 -5.35 7.73
CA ALA A 124 17.18 -4.11 8.50
C ALA A 124 17.35 -2.83 7.66
N HIS A 125 18.13 -2.90 6.58
CA HIS A 125 18.36 -1.81 5.66
C HIS A 125 17.12 -1.45 4.81
N ARG A 126 16.14 -2.36 4.69
CA ARG A 126 14.89 -2.11 3.96
C ARG A 126 13.89 -1.35 4.83
N GLY A 127 12.99 -0.61 4.19
CA GLY A 127 11.97 0.19 4.88
C GLY A 127 11.01 0.88 3.91
N GLY A 128 10.18 1.78 4.43
CA GLY A 128 9.24 2.56 3.61
C GLY A 128 8.05 1.74 3.10
N PHE A 129 7.66 0.70 3.82
CA PHE A 129 6.59 -0.22 3.41
C PHE A 129 5.20 0.35 3.64
N TYR A 130 4.26 -0.08 2.79
CA TYR A 130 2.85 0.26 2.86
C TYR A 130 1.99 -1.00 2.68
N ILE A 131 0.74 -0.92 3.13
CA ILE A 131 -0.35 -1.71 2.56
C ILE A 131 -1.06 -0.82 1.53
N HIS A 132 -1.43 -1.36 0.36
CA HIS A 132 -2.17 -0.65 -0.68
C HIS A 132 -3.05 -1.61 -1.51
N ASP A 133 -4.07 -1.13 -2.23
CA ASP A 133 -5.15 -1.96 -2.81
C ASP A 133 -5.22 -2.01 -4.35
N SER A 134 -4.06 -2.12 -5.00
CA SER A 134 -4.01 -2.37 -6.45
C SER A 134 -4.31 -3.82 -6.82
N THR A 135 -4.41 -4.08 -8.13
CA THR A 135 -4.72 -5.39 -8.72
C THR A 135 -3.70 -5.82 -9.77
N LYS A 136 -2.44 -5.40 -9.61
CA LYS A 136 -1.39 -5.72 -10.59
C LYS A 136 -0.67 -7.03 -10.27
N GLY A 137 -0.74 -7.51 -9.03
CA GLY A 137 -0.20 -8.81 -8.63
C GLY A 137 1.26 -8.80 -8.16
N TYR A 138 1.83 -7.64 -7.84
CA TYR A 138 3.22 -7.52 -7.37
C TYR A 138 3.45 -6.18 -6.66
N THR A 139 4.55 -6.04 -5.93
CA THR A 139 4.95 -4.79 -5.27
C THR A 139 6.47 -4.61 -5.30
N HIS A 140 6.99 -3.50 -4.76
CA HIS A 140 8.43 -3.29 -4.51
C HIS A 140 8.76 -3.57 -3.02
N GLY A 141 8.10 -4.57 -2.43
CA GLY A 141 8.21 -4.93 -1.01
C GLY A 141 7.12 -4.37 -0.10
N CYS A 142 6.08 -3.75 -0.66
CA CYS A 142 4.84 -3.43 0.05
C CYS A 142 3.89 -4.64 0.07
N ILE A 143 2.78 -4.54 0.79
CA ILE A 143 1.68 -5.51 0.71
C ILE A 143 0.59 -4.93 -0.19
N GLU A 144 0.39 -5.54 -1.35
CA GLU A 144 -0.82 -5.33 -2.16
C GLU A 144 -1.93 -6.20 -1.57
N VAL A 145 -3.11 -5.63 -1.37
CA VAL A 145 -4.28 -6.35 -0.83
C VAL A 145 -5.47 -6.21 -1.76
N GLY A 146 -6.31 -7.25 -1.80
CA GLY A 146 -7.54 -7.24 -2.57
C GLY A 146 -8.54 -6.16 -2.13
N PRO A 147 -9.58 -5.92 -2.94
CA PRO A 147 -10.58 -4.91 -2.69
C PRO A 147 -11.34 -5.13 -1.36
N GLY A 148 -11.89 -4.05 -0.80
CA GLY A 148 -12.72 -4.06 0.40
C GLY A 148 -11.96 -3.98 1.73
N PHE A 149 -10.66 -4.32 1.76
CA PHE A 149 -9.84 -4.18 2.99
C PHE A 149 -9.86 -2.76 3.53
N PHE A 150 -9.65 -1.75 2.67
CA PHE A 150 -9.61 -0.36 3.11
C PHE A 150 -10.96 0.19 3.54
N ASP A 151 -12.07 -0.32 3.01
CA ASP A 151 -13.39 0.08 3.46
C ASP A 151 -13.59 -0.36 4.93
N VAL A 152 -13.22 -1.60 5.25
CA VAL A 152 -13.24 -2.14 6.62
C VAL A 152 -12.24 -1.43 7.54
N LEU A 153 -11.01 -1.21 7.09
CA LEU A 153 -9.98 -0.52 7.87
C LEU A 153 -10.40 0.91 8.22
N ARG A 154 -10.99 1.65 7.26
CA ARG A 154 -11.46 3.03 7.50
C ARG A 154 -12.60 3.05 8.52
N GLU A 155 -13.54 2.12 8.41
CA GLU A 155 -14.64 2.03 9.35
C GLU A 155 -14.14 1.72 10.77
N TYR A 156 -13.23 0.76 10.90
CA TYR A 156 -12.60 0.46 12.18
C TYR A 156 -11.85 1.68 12.75
N ALA A 157 -11.06 2.38 11.93
CA ALA A 157 -10.30 3.54 12.37
C ALA A 157 -11.22 4.69 12.84
N LYS A 158 -12.39 4.90 12.22
CA LYS A 158 -13.38 5.88 12.70
C LYS A 158 -13.89 5.54 14.10
N ASN A 159 -14.19 4.27 14.34
CA ASN A 159 -14.82 3.81 15.58
C ASN A 159 -13.82 3.63 16.74
N HIS A 160 -12.55 3.31 16.42
CA HIS A 160 -11.55 2.91 17.43
C HIS A 160 -10.30 3.79 17.47
N GLY A 161 -9.99 4.52 16.39
CA GLY A 161 -8.71 5.23 16.21
C GLY A 161 -8.36 6.26 17.27
N LYS A 162 -9.36 6.85 17.94
CA LYS A 162 -9.14 7.80 19.07
C LYS A 162 -8.63 7.10 20.34
N ARG A 163 -9.06 5.87 20.59
CA ARG A 163 -8.71 5.10 21.80
C ARG A 163 -7.51 4.19 21.55
N GLN A 164 -7.43 3.64 20.34
CA GLN A 164 -6.36 2.79 19.88
C GLN A 164 -5.77 3.44 18.62
N PRO A 165 -4.67 4.20 18.73
CA PRO A 165 -4.14 4.97 17.60
C PRO A 165 -3.43 4.11 16.56
N THR A 166 -3.14 2.84 16.86
CA THR A 166 -2.41 1.92 15.98
C THR A 166 -3.01 0.52 15.98
N LEU A 167 -2.91 -0.15 14.84
CA LEU A 167 -3.21 -1.57 14.67
C LEU A 167 -1.91 -2.34 14.40
N SER A 168 -1.72 -3.45 15.09
CA SER A 168 -0.56 -4.33 14.88
C SER A 168 -0.73 -5.18 13.63
N LEU A 169 0.37 -5.40 12.92
CA LEU A 169 0.49 -6.33 11.80
C LEU A 169 1.64 -7.29 12.10
N LEU A 170 1.34 -8.58 12.04
CA LEU A 170 2.34 -9.64 12.03
C LEU A 170 2.55 -10.08 10.58
N VAL A 171 3.79 -9.98 10.08
CA VAL A 171 4.21 -10.63 8.84
C VAL A 171 4.91 -11.93 9.22
N LEU A 172 4.30 -13.04 8.82
CA LEU A 172 4.79 -14.39 9.11
C LEU A 172 4.41 -15.30 7.94
N TYR A 173 5.38 -15.72 7.16
CA TYR A 173 5.12 -16.55 5.99
C TYR A 173 4.81 -17.98 6.39
N THR A 174 3.68 -18.51 5.93
CA THR A 174 3.29 -19.91 6.18
C THR A 174 3.84 -20.85 5.11
N ASP A 175 4.12 -20.30 3.93
CA ASP A 175 4.64 -20.97 2.75
C ASP A 175 5.73 -20.09 2.10
N ASP A 176 6.50 -20.65 1.19
CA ASP A 176 7.54 -19.86 0.50
C ASP A 176 6.93 -18.78 -0.41
N THR A 177 5.73 -18.98 -0.97
CA THR A 177 5.17 -18.02 -1.92
C THR A 177 4.54 -16.80 -1.24
N THR A 178 4.75 -15.63 -1.87
CA THR A 178 4.11 -14.37 -1.48
C THR A 178 3.21 -13.80 -2.60
N ARG A 179 2.70 -14.69 -3.46
CA ARG A 179 1.88 -14.37 -4.65
C ARG A 179 0.42 -14.78 -4.47
N GLY A 180 -0.31 -14.14 -3.57
CA GLY A 180 -1.72 -14.44 -3.31
C GLY A 180 -2.74 -13.97 -4.34
N LYS A 181 -2.42 -13.99 -5.64
CA LYS A 181 -3.41 -13.82 -6.74
C LYS A 181 -4.24 -12.52 -6.71
N THR A 182 -3.65 -11.41 -6.28
CA THR A 182 -4.30 -10.08 -6.33
C THR A 182 -4.45 -9.53 -7.77
N LYS A 183 -3.82 -10.15 -8.77
CA LYS A 183 -3.94 -9.78 -10.19
C LYS A 183 -5.31 -10.17 -10.75
N THR A 184 -6.17 -9.19 -11.02
CA THR A 184 -7.54 -9.43 -11.54
C THR A 184 -7.82 -8.79 -12.90
N GLY A 185 -6.87 -8.03 -13.46
CA GLY A 185 -7.01 -7.39 -14.77
C GLY A 185 -7.95 -6.17 -14.83
N LYS A 186 -8.60 -5.80 -13.72
CA LYS A 186 -9.45 -4.61 -13.61
C LYS A 186 -8.79 -3.59 -12.68
N PRO A 187 -8.52 -2.35 -13.11
CA PRO A 187 -8.05 -1.30 -12.22
C PRO A 187 -9.11 -1.02 -11.14
N VAL A 188 -8.73 -1.02 -9.86
CA VAL A 188 -9.60 -0.62 -8.73
C VAL A 188 -9.53 0.89 -8.51
N VAL A 189 -9.28 1.67 -9.57
CA VAL A 189 -9.20 3.13 -9.45
C VAL A 189 -10.62 3.65 -9.32
N LYS A 190 -11.05 4.02 -8.10
CA LYS A 190 -12.32 4.73 -7.91
C LYS A 190 -12.16 6.12 -8.53
N GLN A 191 -13.03 6.47 -9.48
CA GLN A 191 -13.07 7.82 -10.04
C GLN A 191 -13.61 8.81 -9.01
N CYS A 192 -13.18 10.06 -9.11
CA CYS A 192 -13.71 11.16 -8.30
C CYS A 192 -15.15 11.45 -8.72
N SER A 193 -16.06 11.52 -7.74
CA SER A 193 -17.44 11.99 -7.91
C SER A 193 -17.51 13.50 -7.70
#